data_AF-A0A3D3ESS7-F1
#
_entry.id   AF-A0A3D3ESS7-F1
#
_cell.length_a   1.000
_cell.length_b   1.000
_cell.length_c   1.000
_cell.angle_alpha   90.00
_cell.angle_beta   90.00
_cell.angle_gamma   90.00
#
_symmetry.space_group_name_H-M   'P 1'
#
loop_
_entity.id
_entity.type
_entity.pdbx_description
1 polymer ?
#
loop_
_entity_poly.entity_id
_entity_poly.type
_entity_poly.pdbx_seq_one_letter_code
_entity_poly.pdbx_strand_id
1 'polypeptide(L)' 'MENRRNTKQKQLILNILKEADRPVSANEIYSKVVKELPKIAKSTIYRNIDALFNQNLIDKYHLND' A
#
# COMPACT_ATOMS: atom_id res chain seq x y z
N MET A 1 -2.81 -17.54 15.91
CA MET A 1 -2.54 -17.12 14.51
C MET A 1 -3.55 -16.05 14.16
N GLU A 2 -3.15 -14.78 14.08
CA GLU A 2 -4.09 -13.72 13.69
C GLU A 2 -4.62 -13.99 12.29
N ASN A 3 -5.95 -14.11 12.17
CA ASN A 3 -6.65 -14.29 10.91
C ASN A 3 -6.65 -12.93 10.17
N ARG A 4 -5.52 -12.58 9.54
CA ARG A 4 -5.31 -11.26 8.93
C ARG A 4 -6.06 -11.20 7.60
N ARG A 5 -7.23 -10.55 7.61
CA ARG A 5 -8.10 -10.35 6.44
C ARG A 5 -7.33 -9.70 5.29
N ASN A 6 -7.18 -10.43 4.17
CA ASN A 6 -6.70 -9.83 2.92
C ASN A 6 -7.84 -9.03 2.29
N THR A 7 -7.83 -7.71 2.47
CA THR A 7 -8.88 -6.82 1.95
C THR A 7 -8.58 -6.43 0.50
N LYS A 8 -9.62 -6.09 -0.27
CA LYS A 8 -9.47 -5.57 -1.64
C LYS A 8 -8.50 -4.39 -1.73
N GLN A 9 -8.48 -3.53 -0.70
CA GLN A 9 -7.56 -2.39 -0.58
C GLN A 9 -6.10 -2.85 -0.48
N LYS A 10 -5.81 -3.81 0.41
CA LYS A 10 -4.47 -4.35 0.61
C LYS A 10 -3.96 -5.03 -0.66
N GLN A 11 -4.80 -5.86 -1.28
CA GLN A 11 -4.43 -6.58 -2.50
C GLN A 11 -4.09 -5.62 -3.64
N LEU A 12 -4.87 -4.54 -3.80
CA LEU A 12 -4.63 -3.55 -4.83
C LEU A 12 -3.29 -2.82 -4.61
N ILE A 13 -2.96 -2.46 -3.36
CA ILE A 13 -1.66 -1.86 -3.03
C ILE A 13 -0.51 -2.81 -3.38
N LEU A 14 -0.63 -4.10 -3.02
CA LEU A 14 0.37 -5.11 -3.35
C LEU A 14 0.57 -5.29 -4.86
N ASN A 15 -0.52 -5.30 -5.64
CA ASN A 15 -0.43 -5.42 -7.09
C ASN A 15 0.30 -4.21 -7.69
N ILE A 16 -0.05 -3.00 -7.26
CA ILE A 16 0.62 -1.76 -7.70
C ILE A 16 2.13 -1.82 -7.44
N LEU A 17 2.53 -2.34 -6.29
CA LEU A 17 3.95 -2.47 -5.92
C LEU A 17 4.66 -3.57 -6.72
N LYS A 18 4.00 -4.69 -6.98
CA LYS A 18 4.56 -5.80 -7.78
C LYS A 18 4.74 -5.47 -9.25
N GLU A 19 3.86 -4.63 -9.80
CA GLU A 19 3.90 -4.19 -11.19
C GLU A 19 4.84 -2.99 -11.40
N ALA A 20 5.30 -2.35 -10.34
CA ALA A 20 6.22 -1.24 -10.43
C ALA A 20 7.66 -1.72 -10.65
N ASP A 21 8.35 -1.06 -11.57
CA ASP A 21 9.78 -1.24 -11.88
C ASP A 21 10.70 -0.43 -10.94
N ARG A 22 10.12 0.41 -10.08
CA ARG A 22 10.81 1.28 -9.13
C ARG A 22 10.06 1.40 -7.82
N PRO A 23 10.73 1.87 -6.74
CA PRO A 23 10.02 2.28 -5.53
C PRO A 23 8.92 3.30 -5.83
N VAL A 24 7.76 3.09 -5.19
CA VAL A 24 6.55 3.91 -5.36
C VAL A 24 6.24 4.64 -4.06
N SER A 25 6.00 5.94 -4.14
CA SER A 25 5.64 6.74 -2.97
C SER A 25 4.20 6.46 -2.50
N ALA A 26 3.91 6.72 -1.22
CA ALA A 26 2.56 6.56 -0.67
C ALA A 26 1.51 7.42 -1.40
N ASN A 27 1.90 8.60 -1.89
CA ASN A 27 1.02 9.48 -2.66
C ASN A 27 0.72 8.91 -4.05
N GLU A 28 1.70 8.31 -4.74
CA GLU A 28 1.49 7.63 -6.01
C GLU A 28 0.58 6.40 -5.85
N ILE A 29 0.77 5.62 -4.78
CA ILE A 29 -0.11 4.51 -4.44
C ILE A 29 -1.54 5.03 -4.26
N TYR A 30 -1.75 6.09 -3.49
CA TYR A 30 -3.08 6.68 -3.30
C TYR A 30 -3.71 7.12 -4.64
N SER A 31 -2.96 7.83 -5.48
CA SER A 31 -3.44 8.31 -6.79
C SER A 31 -3.83 7.19 -7.74
N LYS A 32 -3.20 6.02 -7.63
CA LYS A 32 -3.60 4.81 -8.39
C LYS A 32 -4.82 4.13 -7.76
N VAL A 33 -4.83 3.96 -6.44
CA VAL A 33 -5.90 3.23 -5.73
C VAL A 33 -7.24 3.99 -5.77
N VAL A 34 -7.25 5.32 -5.70
CA VAL A 34 -8.50 6.11 -5.69
C VAL A 34 -9.27 5.99 -7.01
N LYS A 35 -8.61 5.64 -8.11
CA LYS A 35 -9.26 5.37 -9.40
C LYS A 35 -10.17 4.13 -9.33
N GLU A 36 -9.75 3.11 -8.59
CA GLU A 36 -10.50 1.86 -8.39
C GLU A 36 -11.43 1.92 -7.16
N LEU A 37 -11.03 2.69 -6.13
CA LEU A 37 -11.74 2.82 -4.85
C LEU A 37 -11.95 4.31 -4.50
N PRO A 38 -12.92 5.00 -5.13
CA PRO A 38 -13.05 6.46 -5.02
C PRO A 38 -13.31 7.00 -3.61
N LYS A 39 -13.85 6.17 -2.71
CA LYS A 39 -14.16 6.53 -1.32
C LYS A 39 -13.02 6.24 -0.33
N ILE A 40 -11.85 5.81 -0.81
CA ILE A 40 -10.74 5.45 0.06
C ILE A 40 -10.09 6.70 0.67
N ALA A 41 -9.87 6.69 1.98
CA ALA A 41 -9.11 7.74 2.64
C ALA A 41 -7.60 7.52 2.49
N LYS A 42 -6.82 8.60 2.45
CA LYS A 42 -5.34 8.53 2.50
C LYS A 42 -4.84 7.76 3.71
N SER A 43 -5.45 7.95 4.89
CA SER A 43 -5.07 7.24 6.12
C SER A 43 -5.20 5.72 5.98
N THR A 44 -6.12 5.23 5.14
CA THR A 44 -6.28 3.81 4.84
C THR A 44 -5.10 3.29 4.02
N ILE A 45 -4.53 4.08 3.11
CA ILE A 45 -3.31 3.70 2.38
C ILE A 45 -2.15 3.53 3.35
N TYR A 46 -1.88 4.53 4.19
CA TYR A 46 -0.78 4.47 5.16
C TYR A 46 -0.90 3.28 6.11
N ARG A 47 -2.09 3.03 6.69
CA ARG A 47 -2.31 1.86 7.55
C ARG A 47 -2.06 0.53 6.83
N ASN A 48 -2.42 0.44 5.54
CA ASN A 48 -2.15 -0.77 4.76
C ASN A 48 -0.66 -0.92 4.44
N ILE A 49 0.06 0.16 4.11
CA ILE A 49 1.51 0.15 3.92
C ILE A 49 2.19 -0.36 5.19
N ASP A 50 1.88 0.20 6.35
CA ASP A 50 2.47 -0.22 7.62
C ASP A 50 2.10 -1.69 7.95
N ALA A 51 0.86 -2.11 7.66
CA ALA A 51 0.46 -3.50 7.84
C ALA A 51 1.17 -4.48 6.89
N LEU A 52 1.55 -4.05 5.68
CA LEU A 52 2.32 -4.85 4.73
C LEU A 52 3.80 -4.92 5.14
N PHE A 53 4.36 -3.80 5.58
CA PHE A 53 5.72 -3.72 6.10
C PHE A 53 5.88 -4.60 7.35
N ASN A 54 4.96 -4.51 8.31
CA ASN A 54 4.95 -5.38 9.51
C ASN A 54 4.72 -6.88 9.19
N GLN A 55 4.36 -7.20 7.94
CA GLN A 55 4.23 -8.57 7.44
C GLN A 55 5.46 -9.02 6.64
N ASN A 56 6.49 -8.19 6.53
CA ASN A 56 7.67 -8.40 5.70
C ASN A 56 7.30 -8.66 4.23
N LEU A 57 6.21 -8.05 3.75
CA LEU A 57 5.75 -8.20 2.35
C LEU A 57 6.28 -7.09 1.45
N ILE A 58 6.71 -5.97 2.03
CA ILE A 58 7.24 -4.80 1.33
C ILE A 58 8.38 -4.20 2.16
N ASP A 59 9.30 -3.52 1.48
CA ASP A 59 10.26 -2.63 2.12
C ASP A 59 9.77 -1.18 2.09
N LYS A 60 10.18 -0.41 3.09
CA LYS A 60 9.83 1.02 3.23
C LYS A 60 11.11 1.80 3.50
N TYR A 61 11.39 2.78 2.64
CA TYR A 61 12.55 3.65 2.77
C TYR A 61 12.11 5.08 3.09
N HIS A 62 12.85 5.71 3.98
CA HIS A 62 12.73 7.13 4.28
C HIS A 62 13.88 7.85 3.56
N LEU A 63 13.54 8.67 2.58
CA LEU A 63 14.50 9.59 1.98
C LEU A 63 14.60 10.79 2.92
N ASN A 64 15.69 10.85 3.67
CA ASN A 64 16.09 12.06 4.34
C ASN A 64 16.99 12.80 3.34
N ASP A 65 16.60 14.02 2.96
CA ASP A 65 17.53 14.96 2.32
C ASP A 65 18.63 15.36 3.31
#